data_AF-A0A969TWG2-F1
#
_entry.id   AF-A0A969TWG2-F1
#
_cell.length_a   1.000
_cell.length_b   1.000
_cell.length_c   1.000
_cell.angle_alpha   90.00
_cell.angle_beta   90.00
_cell.angle_gamma   90.00
#
_symmetry.space_group_name_H-M   'P 1'
#
loop_
_entity.id
_entity.type
_entity.pdbx_description
1 polymer ?
#
loop_
_entity_poly.entity_id
_entity_poly.type
_entity_poly.pdbx_seq_one_letter_code
_entity_poly.pdbx_strand_id
1 'polypeptide(L)'
;MSQLYTQPDLFLQERIPHKPYCKDFKEAPMLVRSYAAAIKRRYIQVNPPHLRVFMLFDLDYEGAGLAWEDNNLPMPAWAAINRENGGAHLAYALSAPVLTAE
;
A
#
# COMPACT_ATOMS: atom_id res chain seq x y z
N MET A 1 -16.74 -24.77 -0.28
CA MET A 1 -15.34 -24.71 0.20
C MET A 1 -14.89 -23.27 0.11
N SER A 2 -14.89 -22.51 1.22
CA SER A 2 -14.32 -21.16 1.21
C SER A 2 -12.81 -21.31 1.07
N GLN A 3 -12.24 -20.92 -0.08
CA GLN A 3 -10.80 -20.70 -0.14
C GLN A 3 -10.47 -19.67 0.94
N LEU A 4 -9.70 -20.09 1.93
CA LEU A 4 -9.09 -19.17 2.90
C LEU A 4 -8.07 -18.36 2.10
N TYR A 5 -8.52 -17.25 1.51
CA TYR A 5 -7.64 -16.29 0.87
C TYR A 5 -6.72 -15.72 1.96
N THR A 6 -5.53 -16.29 2.07
CA THR A 6 -4.48 -15.71 2.90
C THR A 6 -3.98 -14.50 2.13
N GLN A 7 -4.21 -13.31 2.69
CA GLN A 7 -3.65 -12.09 2.12
C GLN A 7 -2.11 -12.22 2.12
N PRO A 8 -1.44 -12.06 0.96
CA PRO A 8 0.02 -12.01 0.91
C PRO A 8 0.54 -10.91 1.85
N ASP A 9 1.73 -11.08 2.41
CA ASP A 9 2.37 -10.00 3.16
C ASP A 9 2.77 -8.88 2.19
N LEU A 10 1.87 -7.91 2.00
CA LEU A 10 2.05 -6.78 1.09
C LEU A 10 3.10 -5.79 1.61
N PHE A 11 3.31 -5.71 2.93
CA PHE A 11 3.99 -4.58 3.53
C PHE A 11 5.39 -4.87 4.04
N LEU A 12 5.90 -6.09 3.81
CA LEU A 12 7.19 -6.54 4.29
C LEU A 12 7.30 -6.26 5.79
N GLN A 13 6.62 -7.06 6.63
CA GLN A 13 6.32 -6.75 8.05
C GLN A 13 7.40 -6.04 8.88
N GLU A 14 8.68 -6.27 8.60
CA GLU A 14 9.82 -5.62 9.25
C GLU A 14 9.99 -4.13 8.90
N ARG A 15 9.38 -3.66 7.82
CA ARG A 15 9.59 -2.31 7.25
C ARG A 15 8.39 -1.37 7.37
N ILE A 16 7.18 -1.88 7.58
CA ILE A 16 6.00 -1.04 7.87
C ILE A 16 6.10 -0.44 9.28
N PRO A 17 5.51 0.75 9.56
CA PRO A 17 5.45 1.26 10.92
C PRO A 17 4.85 0.24 11.90
N HIS A 18 5.43 0.11 13.10
CA HIS A 18 4.87 -0.75 14.16
C HIS A 18 3.45 -0.34 14.56
N LYS A 19 3.18 0.97 14.48
CA LYS A 19 1.88 1.58 14.76
C LYS A 19 1.42 2.44 13.58
N PRO A 20 1.03 1.85 12.45
CA PRO A 20 0.65 2.65 11.29
C PRO A 20 -0.66 3.37 11.57
N TYR A 21 -0.82 4.51 10.90
CA TYR A 21 -2.10 5.19 10.86
C TYR A 21 -3.07 4.38 9.98
N CYS A 22 -4.34 4.31 10.37
CA CYS A 22 -5.34 3.55 9.64
C CYS A 22 -6.75 4.12 9.86
N LYS A 23 -7.66 3.86 8.91
CA LYS A 23 -9.08 4.24 9.01
C LYS A 23 -10.00 3.31 8.21
N ASP A 24 -11.29 3.28 8.57
CA ASP A 24 -12.27 2.36 7.97
C ASP A 24 -12.78 2.82 6.60
N PHE A 25 -12.89 4.13 6.41
CA PHE A 25 -13.34 4.79 5.18
C PHE A 25 -12.68 6.18 5.07
N LYS A 26 -12.87 6.88 3.95
CA LYS A 26 -12.11 8.11 3.63
C LYS A 26 -12.33 9.23 4.65
N GLU A 27 -13.54 9.39 5.17
CA GLU A 27 -13.95 10.43 6.11
C GLU A 27 -13.84 10.00 7.59
N ALA A 28 -13.45 8.76 7.86
CA ALA A 28 -13.34 8.25 9.23
C ALA A 28 -12.18 8.92 10.00
N PRO A 29 -12.29 9.04 11.34
CA PRO A 29 -11.19 9.51 12.18
C PRO A 29 -9.91 8.71 11.94
N MET A 30 -8.77 9.40 11.95
CA MET A 30 -7.47 8.75 11.87
C MET A 30 -7.17 7.99 13.17
N LEU A 31 -6.84 6.71 13.06
CA LEU A 31 -6.46 5.87 14.20
C LEU A 31 -4.99 5.48 14.12
N VAL A 32 -4.36 5.35 15.28
CA VAL A 32 -3.03 4.73 15.43
C VAL A 32 -3.24 3.36 16.09
N ARG A 33 -2.85 2.27 15.43
CA ARG A 33 -3.10 0.89 15.91
C ARG A 33 -1.87 0.02 15.72
N SER A 34 -1.79 -1.13 16.39
CA SER A 34 -0.75 -2.12 16.08
C SER A 34 -0.91 -2.62 14.64
N TYR A 35 0.20 -3.07 14.02
CA TYR A 35 0.19 -3.67 12.69
C TYR A 35 -0.97 -4.67 12.49
N ALA A 36 -1.11 -5.64 13.40
CA ALA A 36 -2.12 -6.70 13.33
C ALA A 36 -3.57 -6.18 13.34
N ALA A 37 -3.81 -5.02 13.95
CA ALA A 37 -5.12 -4.37 13.96
C ALA A 37 -5.31 -3.43 12.75
N ALA A 38 -4.24 -2.76 12.31
CA ALA A 38 -4.29 -1.80 11.21
C ALA A 38 -4.47 -2.46 9.85
N ILE A 39 -3.84 -3.62 9.58
CA ILE A 39 -3.95 -4.32 8.29
C ILE A 39 -5.38 -4.82 7.99
N LYS A 40 -6.24 -4.88 9.01
CA LYS A 40 -7.66 -5.24 8.88
C LYS A 40 -8.53 -4.04 8.46
N ARG A 41 -7.96 -2.85 8.30
CA ARG A 41 -8.65 -1.61 7.92
C ARG A 41 -8.51 -1.36 6.43
N ARG A 42 -9.47 -0.64 5.84
CA ARG A 42 -9.47 -0.36 4.39
C ARG A 42 -8.38 0.63 3.98
N TYR A 43 -8.01 1.54 4.88
CA TYR A 43 -6.95 2.52 4.66
C TYR A 43 -5.86 2.32 5.70
N ILE A 44 -4.62 2.26 5.24
CA ILE A 44 -3.42 2.09 6.08
C ILE A 44 -2.27 2.92 5.52
N GLN A 45 -1.51 3.55 6.41
CA GLN A 45 -0.28 4.25 6.08
C GLN A 45 0.89 3.27 6.08
N VAL A 46 1.48 3.05 4.91
CA VAL A 46 2.58 2.08 4.71
C VAL A 46 3.96 2.63 5.07
N ASN A 47 4.11 3.95 5.09
CA ASN A 47 5.36 4.67 5.37
C ASN A 47 5.24 5.42 6.70
N PRO A 48 6.22 5.42 7.61
CA PRO A 48 6.17 6.31 8.78
C PRO A 48 6.30 7.78 8.35
N PRO A 49 6.00 8.76 9.23
CA PRO A 49 5.99 10.18 8.89
C PRO A 49 7.26 10.67 8.14
N HIS A 50 8.44 10.36 8.68
CA HIS A 50 9.72 10.89 8.16
C HIS A 50 10.53 9.88 7.32
N LEU A 51 10.00 8.69 7.02
CA LEU A 51 10.72 7.69 6.24
C LEU A 51 9.85 7.19 5.09
N ARG A 52 10.44 7.02 3.92
CA ARG A 52 9.81 6.32 2.79
C ARG A 52 10.44 4.95 2.65
N VAL A 53 9.61 3.93 2.78
CA VAL A 53 9.95 2.51 2.57
C VAL A 53 9.35 2.05 1.25
N PHE A 54 8.16 2.54 0.92
CA PHE A 54 7.50 2.36 -0.36
C PHE A 54 7.37 3.70 -1.09
N MET A 55 7.57 3.68 -2.41
CA MET A 55 7.05 4.72 -3.30
C MET A 55 5.67 4.28 -3.78
N LEU A 56 4.65 5.10 -3.50
CA LEU A 56 3.26 4.84 -3.87
C LEU A 56 2.87 5.76 -5.03
N PHE A 57 2.33 5.18 -6.10
CA PHE A 57 1.78 5.91 -7.23
C PHE A 57 0.29 5.62 -7.32
N ASP A 58 -0.53 6.67 -7.27
CA ASP A 58 -1.98 6.61 -7.46
C ASP A 58 -2.30 6.95 -8.92
N LEU A 59 -2.94 6.01 -9.62
CA LEU A 59 -3.19 6.07 -11.06
C LEU A 59 -4.70 5.96 -11.33
N ASP A 60 -5.29 7.10 -11.71
CA ASP A 60 -6.73 7.27 -11.90
C ASP A 60 -7.21 6.96 -13.34
N TYR A 61 -6.85 5.80 -13.89
CA TYR A 61 -7.33 5.37 -15.21
C TYR A 61 -7.52 3.85 -15.32
N GLU A 62 -8.43 3.42 -16.19
CA GLU A 62 -8.73 2.00 -16.42
C GLU A 62 -7.48 1.26 -16.92
N GLY A 63 -7.21 0.08 -16.34
CA GLY A 63 -6.04 -0.74 -16.70
C GLY A 63 -4.74 -0.32 -16.01
N ALA A 64 -4.76 0.67 -15.13
CA ALA A 64 -3.57 1.21 -14.48
C ALA A 64 -2.72 0.18 -13.70
N GLY A 65 -3.29 -0.97 -13.31
CA GLY A 65 -2.55 -2.06 -12.67
C GLY A 65 -1.40 -2.64 -13.51
N LEU A 66 -1.45 -2.48 -14.84
CA LEU A 66 -0.42 -2.95 -15.79
C LEU A 66 0.47 -1.83 -16.33
N ALA A 67 0.31 -0.60 -15.84
CA ALA A 67 1.07 0.56 -16.34
C ALA A 67 2.60 0.38 -16.25
N TRP A 68 3.08 -0.41 -15.28
CA TRP A 68 4.51 -0.73 -15.17
C TRP A 68 4.99 -1.59 -16.35
N GLU A 69 4.20 -2.58 -16.77
CA GLU A 69 4.54 -3.47 -17.88
C GLU A 69 4.48 -2.71 -19.21
N ASP A 70 3.41 -1.93 -19.42
CA ASP A 70 3.21 -1.12 -20.63
C ASP A 70 4.35 -0.11 -20.87
N ASN A 71 5.00 0.34 -19.79
CA ASN A 71 6.10 1.31 -19.85
C ASN A 71 7.48 0.70 -19.61
N ASN A 72 7.59 -0.64 -19.60
CA ASN A 72 8.85 -1.36 -19.36
C ASN A 72 9.57 -0.91 -18.07
N LEU A 73 8.79 -0.66 -17.02
CA LEU A 73 9.28 -0.33 -15.67
C LEU A 73 9.52 -1.62 -14.87
N PRO A 74 10.27 -1.56 -13.76
CA PRO A 74 10.40 -2.70 -12.86
C PRO A 74 9.05 -3.20 -12.36
N MET A 75 8.96 -4.48 -12.02
CA MET A 75 7.76 -5.02 -11.39
C MET A 75 7.55 -4.37 -10.01
N PRO A 76 6.35 -3.85 -9.70
CA PRO A 76 6.06 -3.30 -8.38
C PRO A 76 6.08 -4.42 -7.33
N ALA A 77 6.32 -4.05 -6.07
CA ALA A 77 6.21 -4.97 -4.94
C ALA A 77 4.77 -5.48 -4.77
N TRP A 78 3.80 -4.62 -5.04
CA TRP A 78 2.38 -4.98 -5.13
C TRP A 78 1.61 -3.91 -5.90
N ALA A 79 0.44 -4.32 -6.39
CA ALA A 79 -0.57 -3.44 -6.98
C ALA A 79 -1.91 -3.65 -6.30
N ALA A 80 -2.66 -2.57 -6.08
CA ALA A 80 -4.02 -2.61 -5.58
C ALA A 80 -4.95 -1.98 -6.62
N ILE A 81 -5.84 -2.77 -7.21
CA ILE A 81 -6.69 -2.37 -8.33
C ILE A 81 -8.13 -2.20 -7.85
N ASN A 82 -8.75 -1.06 -8.20
CA ASN A 82 -10.17 -0.87 -8.01
C ASN A 82 -10.94 -1.70 -9.04
N ARG A 83 -11.76 -2.63 -8.55
CA ARG A 83 -12.55 -3.55 -9.39
C ARG A 83 -13.68 -2.88 -10.16
N GLU A 84 -14.09 -1.67 -9.76
CA GLU A 84 -15.21 -0.96 -10.37
C GLU A 84 -14.79 -0.09 -11.57
N ASN A 85 -13.66 0.62 -11.46
CA ASN A 85 -13.21 1.58 -12.48
C ASN A 85 -11.82 1.29 -13.07
N GLY A 86 -11.13 0.25 -12.60
CA GLY A 86 -9.82 -0.15 -13.11
C GLY A 86 -8.62 0.73 -12.73
N GLY A 87 -8.84 1.82 -11.97
CA GLY A 87 -7.77 2.61 -11.37
C GLY A 87 -6.94 1.80 -10.39
N ALA A 88 -5.69 2.19 -10.14
CA ALA A 88 -4.79 1.37 -9.34
C ALA A 88 -3.76 2.18 -8.54
N HIS A 89 -3.36 1.61 -7.41
CA HIS A 89 -2.12 1.97 -6.74
C HIS A 89 -1.00 1.00 -7.11
N LEU A 90 0.15 1.53 -7.50
CA LEU A 90 1.39 0.75 -7.66
C LEU A 90 2.36 1.10 -6.55
N ALA A 91 2.95 0.08 -5.91
CA ALA A 91 3.88 0.26 -4.82
C ALA A 91 5.25 -0.35 -5.13
N TYR A 92 6.29 0.47 -5.06
CA TYR A 92 7.68 0.04 -5.20
C TYR A 92 8.36 0.05 -3.84
N ALA A 93 8.82 -1.10 -3.38
CA ALA A 93 9.61 -1.21 -2.15
C ALA A 93 11.05 -0.75 -2.40
N LEU A 94 11.54 0.15 -1.57
CA LEU A 94 12.92 0.61 -1.61
C LEU A 94 13.83 -0.40 -0.90
N SER A 95 14.99 -0.70 -1.51
CA SER A 95 16.00 -1.58 -0.92
C SER A 95 16.51 -1.02 0.41
N ALA A 96 16.71 0.30 0.49
CA ALA A 96 17.01 1.05 1.70
C ALA A 96 15.96 2.17 1.89
N PRO A 97 15.42 2.36 3.10
CA PRO A 97 14.50 3.47 3.36
C PRO A 97 15.15 4.84 3.18
N VAL A 98 14.38 5.83 2.73
CA VAL A 98 14.83 7.20 2.51
C VAL A 98 14.23 8.12 3.58
N LEU A 99 15.10 8.83 4.31
CA LEU A 99 14.70 9.87 5.25
C LEU A 99 14.20 11.09 4.48
N THR A 100 13.01 11.57 4.82
CA THR A 100 12.42 12.78 4.24
C THR A 100 12.53 13.94 5.22
N ALA A 101 12.87 15.12 4.73
CA ALA A 101 13.14 16.31 5.55
C ALA A 101 11.87 17.11 5.91
N GLU A 102 10.73 16.44 6.07
CA GLU A 102 9.52 17.09 6.62
C GLU A 102 9.60 17.23 8.13
#